data_AF-A0A937XDI2-F1
#
_entry.id   AF-A0A937XDI2-F1
#
_cell.length_a   1.000
_cell.length_b   1.000
_cell.length_c   1.000
_cell.angle_alpha   90.00
_cell.angle_beta   90.00
_cell.angle_gamma   90.00
#
_symmetry.space_group_name_H-M   'P 1'
#
loop_
_entity.id
_entity.type
_entity.pdbx_description
1 polymer ?
#
loop_
_entity_poly.entity_id
_entity_poly.type
_entity_poly.pdbx_seq_one_letter_code
_entity_poly.pdbx_strand_id
1 'polypeptide(L)'
;VHGYGLGAGTLASRLEILFDDGRRLAREDLLRTLSPGQAVGEALSPVSYVSASDFAPFAVRAVSIDLTLDPDIRAAEVLEVQTESSVRPGGTVEARIRLRHHRGAEEVLRVRLPVPEAFFEDELVVMAGSPLAFYNWDRERAPGKYVPRSFDHLLELLADYPSDEMLIVRLFGPARGAVHRDRELSALPLSKWGAMTEARGGGILAVAGMTVAEVRVPTGEVVAGGAFTTVAVKP
;
A
#
# COMPACT_ATOMS: atom_id res chain seq x y z
N VAL A 1 -19.68 36.51 -7.70
CA VAL A 1 -19.32 35.23 -7.04
C VAL A 1 -17.81 35.06 -7.18
N HIS A 2 -17.03 35.36 -6.15
CA HIS A 2 -15.59 35.14 -6.16
C HIS A 2 -15.34 33.66 -5.91
N GLY A 3 -15.08 32.91 -6.98
CA GLY A 3 -14.68 31.51 -6.88
C GLY A 3 -13.25 31.44 -6.37
N TYR A 4 -13.09 31.20 -5.07
CA TYR A 4 -11.87 30.58 -4.57
C TYR A 4 -11.84 29.18 -5.18
N GLY A 5 -11.01 28.97 -6.21
CA GLY A 5 -10.64 27.62 -6.57
C GLY A 5 -10.02 27.01 -5.32
N LEU A 6 -10.72 26.07 -4.69
CA LEU A 6 -10.18 25.37 -3.53
C LEU A 6 -8.90 24.68 -4.01
N GLY A 7 -7.77 25.20 -3.52
CA GLY A 7 -6.44 24.79 -3.96
C GLY A 7 -6.08 23.40 -3.49
N ALA A 8 -4.83 23.02 -3.75
CA ALA A 8 -4.26 21.81 -3.18
C ALA A 8 -4.32 21.83 -1.65
N GLY A 9 -4.45 20.66 -1.03
CA GLY A 9 -4.54 20.51 0.42
C GLY A 9 -4.67 19.05 0.81
N THR A 10 -5.19 18.83 2.02
CA THR A 10 -5.45 17.52 2.57
C THR A 10 -6.92 17.40 2.99
N LEU A 11 -7.60 16.35 2.56
CA LEU A 11 -8.98 16.04 2.92
C LEU A 11 -8.98 14.91 3.95
N ALA A 12 -9.43 15.20 5.17
CA ALA A 12 -9.78 14.17 6.12
C ALA A 12 -11.23 13.76 5.90
N SER A 13 -11.48 12.45 5.87
CA SER A 13 -12.83 11.90 5.72
C SER A 13 -13.11 10.84 6.77
N ARG A 14 -14.31 10.87 7.35
CA ARG A 14 -14.89 9.78 8.14
C ARG A 14 -16.16 9.32 7.44
N LEU A 15 -16.14 8.10 6.92
CA LEU A 15 -17.26 7.48 6.23
C LEU A 15 -17.85 6.38 7.11
N GLU A 16 -19.18 6.32 7.17
CA GLU A 16 -19.94 5.22 7.74
C GLU A 16 -21.03 4.78 6.76
N ILE A 17 -21.08 3.48 6.48
CA ILE A 17 -22.14 2.84 5.70
C ILE A 17 -22.89 1.89 6.63
N LEU A 18 -24.20 2.09 6.77
CA LEU A 18 -25.11 1.21 7.49
C LEU A 18 -25.91 0.39 6.48
N PHE A 19 -25.96 -0.92 6.69
CA PHE A 19 -26.73 -1.86 5.88
C PHE A 19 -28.08 -2.18 6.53
N ASP A 20 -29.06 -2.62 5.74
CA ASP A 20 -30.40 -2.95 6.22
C ASP A 20 -30.42 -4.10 7.25
N ASP A 21 -29.43 -4.99 7.21
CA ASP A 21 -29.26 -6.08 8.17
C ASP A 21 -28.55 -5.67 9.47
N GLY A 22 -28.24 -4.38 9.63
CA GLY A 22 -27.60 -3.81 10.81
C GLY A 22 -26.07 -3.85 10.80
N ARG A 23 -25.43 -4.41 9.76
CA ARG A 23 -23.97 -4.33 9.62
C ARG A 23 -23.52 -2.90 9.33
N ARG A 24 -22.26 -2.63 9.67
CA ARG A 24 -21.63 -1.32 9.50
C ARG A 24 -20.25 -1.47 8.87
N LEU A 25 -19.94 -0.62 7.89
CA LEU A 25 -18.57 -0.36 7.43
C LEU A 25 -18.21 1.06 7.86
N ALA A 26 -17.07 1.23 8.55
CA ALA A 26 -16.56 2.54 8.92
C ALA A 26 -15.13 2.71 8.40
N ARG A 27 -14.82 3.91 7.91
CA ARG A 27 -13.54 4.28 7.34
C ARG A 27 -13.14 5.67 7.81
N GLU A 28 -11.87 5.80 8.17
CA GLU A 28 -11.23 7.09 8.35
C GLU A 28 -10.02 7.14 7.44
N ASP A 29 -9.97 8.18 6.60
CA ASP A 29 -8.96 8.32 5.57
C ASP A 29 -8.47 9.77 5.52
N LEU A 30 -7.20 9.93 5.16
CA LEU A 30 -6.56 11.22 4.89
C LEU A 30 -6.07 11.20 3.45
N LEU A 31 -6.54 12.13 2.63
CA LEU A 31 -6.29 12.15 1.20
C LEU A 31 -5.57 13.43 0.81
N ARG A 32 -4.43 13.30 0.13
CA ARG A 32 -3.77 14.45 -0.48
C ARG A 32 -4.52 14.82 -1.75
N THR A 33 -4.88 16.08 -1.91
CA THR A 33 -5.68 16.52 -3.07
C THR A 33 -5.12 17.76 -3.75
N LEU A 34 -5.25 17.80 -5.07
CA LEU A 34 -5.10 19.02 -5.89
C LEU A 34 -6.48 19.55 -6.36
N SER A 35 -7.53 18.77 -6.13
CA SER A 35 -8.90 19.01 -6.56
C SER A 35 -9.84 18.38 -5.53
N PRO A 36 -10.39 19.16 -4.60
CA PRO A 36 -11.22 18.61 -3.51
C PRO A 36 -12.39 17.75 -4.00
N GLY A 37 -12.97 18.09 -5.16
CA GLY A 37 -14.02 17.27 -5.76
C GLY A 37 -13.58 15.85 -6.13
N GLN A 38 -12.34 15.66 -6.60
CA GLN A 38 -11.80 14.32 -6.85
C GLN A 38 -11.58 13.55 -5.55
N ALA A 39 -11.05 14.20 -4.51
CA ALA A 39 -10.81 13.57 -3.22
C ALA A 39 -12.12 13.19 -2.49
N VAL A 40 -13.18 13.97 -2.65
CA VAL A 40 -14.54 13.59 -2.18
C VAL A 40 -14.99 12.29 -2.86
N GLY A 41 -14.77 12.17 -4.17
CA GLY A 41 -15.11 10.96 -4.92
C GLY A 41 -14.32 9.73 -4.45
N GLU A 42 -13.04 9.92 -4.15
CA GLU A 42 -12.17 8.87 -3.58
C GLU A 42 -12.62 8.45 -2.17
N ALA A 43 -12.94 9.41 -1.30
CA ALA A 43 -13.49 9.14 0.03
C ALA A 43 -14.83 8.37 -0.01
N LEU A 44 -15.62 8.56 -1.08
CA LEU A 44 -16.88 7.84 -1.31
C LEU A 44 -16.70 6.52 -2.09
N SER A 45 -15.47 6.15 -2.49
CA SER A 45 -15.24 4.94 -3.27
C SER A 45 -15.76 3.65 -2.62
N PRO A 46 -15.74 3.45 -1.28
CA PRO A 46 -16.34 2.26 -0.68
C PRO A 46 -17.85 2.15 -0.95
N VAL A 47 -18.57 3.28 -0.98
CA VAL A 47 -20.00 3.33 -1.33
C VAL A 47 -20.20 2.86 -2.77
N SER A 48 -19.34 3.32 -3.69
CA SER A 48 -19.37 2.91 -5.09
C SER A 48 -19.11 1.41 -5.25
N TYR A 49 -18.12 0.85 -4.54
CA TYR A 49 -17.82 -0.59 -4.60
C TYR A 49 -18.97 -1.46 -4.07
N VAL A 50 -19.57 -1.06 -2.95
CA VAL A 50 -20.73 -1.73 -2.38
C VAL A 50 -21.94 -1.65 -3.34
N SER A 51 -22.23 -0.45 -3.86
CA SER A 51 -23.41 -0.21 -4.72
C SER A 51 -23.28 -0.90 -6.08
N ALA A 52 -22.07 -1.05 -6.60
CA ALA A 52 -21.79 -1.75 -7.85
C ALA A 52 -21.61 -3.26 -7.66
N SER A 53 -21.69 -3.78 -6.44
CA SER A 53 -21.48 -5.21 -6.19
C SER A 53 -22.70 -6.04 -6.62
N ASP A 54 -22.45 -7.18 -7.26
CA ASP A 54 -23.50 -8.13 -7.68
C ASP A 54 -24.00 -9.02 -6.52
N PHE A 55 -23.51 -8.78 -5.30
CA PHE A 55 -23.88 -9.57 -4.12
C PHE A 55 -25.23 -9.08 -3.57
N ALA A 56 -26.34 -9.59 -4.10
CA ALA A 56 -27.69 -9.27 -3.64
C ALA A 56 -28.00 -9.82 -2.23
N PRO A 57 -28.92 -9.21 -1.43
CA PRO A 57 -29.58 -7.91 -1.57
C PRO A 57 -29.24 -6.99 -0.38
N PHE A 58 -27.95 -6.81 -0.06
CA PHE A 58 -27.56 -5.94 1.05
C PHE A 58 -27.71 -4.47 0.66
N ALA A 59 -28.93 -3.97 0.77
CA ALA A 59 -29.23 -2.58 0.50
C ALA A 59 -28.54 -1.69 1.55
N VAL A 60 -27.92 -0.63 1.04
CA VAL A 60 -27.38 0.44 1.87
C VAL A 60 -28.56 1.20 2.47
N ARG A 61 -28.67 1.16 3.79
CA ARG A 61 -29.70 1.86 4.56
C ARG A 61 -29.38 3.34 4.71
N ALA A 62 -28.13 3.65 5.04
CA ALA A 62 -27.66 5.01 5.26
C ALA A 62 -26.17 5.12 4.95
N VAL A 63 -25.77 6.29 4.47
CA VAL A 63 -24.38 6.70 4.33
C VAL A 63 -24.22 8.01 5.09
N SER A 64 -23.25 8.06 5.99
CA SER A 64 -22.82 9.29 6.66
C SER A 64 -21.37 9.55 6.30
N ILE A 65 -21.05 10.78 5.93
CA ILE A 65 -19.68 11.19 5.65
C ILE A 65 -19.42 12.57 6.25
N ASP A 66 -18.38 12.63 7.08
CA ASP A 66 -17.81 13.88 7.57
C ASP A 66 -16.55 14.19 6.77
N LEU A 67 -16.49 15.37 6.19
CA LEU A 67 -15.36 15.83 5.37
C LEU A 67 -14.78 17.11 5.94
N THR A 68 -13.47 17.12 6.13
CA THR A 68 -12.73 18.31 6.56
C THR A 68 -11.59 18.56 5.58
N LEU A 69 -11.65 19.69 4.86
CA LEU A 69 -10.60 20.11 3.96
C LEU A 69 -9.66 21.07 4.70
N ASP A 70 -8.40 20.68 4.80
CA ASP A 70 -7.29 21.52 5.24
C ASP A 70 -6.53 22.05 4.01
N PRO A 71 -6.32 23.37 3.87
CA PRO A 71 -5.51 23.91 2.79
C PRO A 71 -4.02 23.51 2.88
N ASP A 72 -3.53 23.07 4.03
CA ASP A 72 -2.16 22.58 4.17
C ASP A 72 -2.05 21.13 3.67
N ILE A 73 -1.02 20.89 2.85
CA ILE A 73 -0.70 19.54 2.37
C ILE A 73 0.09 18.82 3.46
N ARG A 74 -0.57 17.88 4.13
CA ARG A 74 0.02 16.92 5.07
C ARG A 74 0.36 15.63 4.34
N ALA A 75 1.58 15.54 3.84
CA ALA A 75 2.03 14.40 3.06
C ALA A 75 3.55 14.21 3.16
N ALA A 76 3.97 12.95 3.11
CA ALA A 76 5.36 12.55 3.06
C ALA A 76 5.64 11.67 1.83
N GLU A 77 6.75 11.92 1.15
CA GLU A 77 7.20 11.09 0.02
C GLU A 77 8.30 10.13 0.47
N VAL A 78 8.14 8.84 0.15
CA VAL A 78 9.21 7.85 0.29
C VAL A 78 10.28 8.12 -0.78
N LEU A 79 11.48 8.48 -0.34
CA LEU A 79 12.60 8.79 -1.22
C LEU A 79 13.46 7.56 -1.48
N GLU A 80 13.71 6.78 -0.42
CA GLU A 80 14.71 5.73 -0.42
C GLU A 80 14.47 4.76 0.74
N VAL A 81 14.90 3.51 0.55
CA VAL A 81 15.07 2.54 1.64
C VAL A 81 16.49 1.99 1.58
N GLN A 82 17.14 1.95 2.73
CA GLN A 82 18.48 1.40 2.91
C GLN A 82 18.44 0.29 3.96
N THR A 83 19.36 -0.66 3.87
CA THR A 83 19.49 -1.78 4.81
C THR A 83 20.95 -2.24 4.88
N GLU A 84 21.28 -3.13 5.80
CA GLU A 84 22.57 -3.82 5.79
C GLU A 84 22.75 -4.66 4.53
N SER A 85 24.01 -4.93 4.14
CA SER A 85 24.28 -5.74 2.94
C SER A 85 23.95 -7.23 3.09
N SER A 86 23.84 -7.72 4.33
CA SER A 86 23.44 -9.09 4.59
C SER A 86 22.80 -9.30 5.96
N VAL A 87 21.97 -10.33 6.06
CA VAL A 87 21.31 -10.80 7.28
C VAL A 87 21.45 -12.32 7.41
N ARG A 88 21.37 -12.86 8.63
CA ARG A 88 21.32 -14.31 8.85
C ARG A 88 19.88 -14.80 8.88
N PRO A 89 19.60 -16.07 8.51
CA PRO A 89 18.34 -16.71 8.88
C PRO A 89 18.07 -16.57 10.38
N GLY A 90 16.83 -16.28 10.78
CA GLY A 90 16.49 -15.97 12.18
C GLY A 90 16.88 -14.56 12.64
N GLY A 91 17.61 -13.81 11.80
CA GLY A 91 18.03 -12.45 12.07
C GLY A 91 16.91 -11.42 11.89
N THR A 92 17.29 -10.16 11.92
CA THR A 92 16.39 -9.02 11.69
C THR A 92 17.05 -8.06 10.73
N VAL A 93 16.30 -7.65 9.71
CA VAL A 93 16.69 -6.59 8.77
C VAL A 93 16.27 -5.25 9.35
N GLU A 94 17.19 -4.28 9.47
CA GLU A 94 16.85 -2.90 9.87
C GLU A 94 16.72 -2.03 8.60
N ALA A 95 15.48 -1.84 8.15
CA ALA A 95 15.17 -0.93 7.07
C ALA A 95 15.23 0.52 7.58
N ARG A 96 16.04 1.35 6.92
CA ARG A 96 16.11 2.81 7.10
C ARG A 96 15.40 3.48 5.93
N ILE A 97 14.22 4.01 6.18
CA ILE A 97 13.35 4.63 5.18
C ILE A 97 13.50 6.14 5.29
N ARG A 98 13.92 6.78 4.20
CA ARG A 98 14.03 8.25 4.15
C ARG A 98 12.75 8.84 3.56
N LEU A 99 12.09 9.67 4.35
CA LEU A 99 10.87 10.39 4.00
C LEU A 99 11.16 11.86 3.80
N ARG A 100 10.48 12.51 2.86
CA ARG A 100 10.46 13.97 2.72
C ARG A 100 9.06 14.49 2.98
N HIS A 101 8.91 15.28 4.03
CA HIS A 101 7.66 15.96 4.36
C HIS A 101 7.40 17.11 3.38
N HIS A 102 6.13 17.40 3.09
CA HIS A 102 5.77 18.52 2.23
C HIS A 102 6.24 19.85 2.86
N ARG A 103 7.14 20.57 2.17
CA ARG A 103 7.78 21.81 2.66
C ARG A 103 8.53 21.65 4.00
N GLY A 104 8.82 20.42 4.40
CA GLY A 104 9.47 20.11 5.67
C GLY A 104 10.87 19.52 5.50
N ALA A 105 11.41 19.01 6.61
CA ALA A 105 12.68 18.31 6.62
C ALA A 105 12.56 16.91 6.00
N GLU A 106 13.72 16.25 5.85
CA GLU A 106 13.74 14.81 5.65
C GLU A 106 13.81 14.11 7.01
N GLU A 107 13.09 13.01 7.15
CA GLU A 107 13.10 12.13 8.32
C GLU A 107 13.60 10.75 7.91
N VAL A 108 14.29 10.05 8.82
CA VAL A 108 14.66 8.64 8.64
C VAL A 108 13.93 7.78 9.67
N LEU A 109 12.99 6.97 9.19
CA LEU A 109 12.32 5.96 10.00
C LEU A 109 13.09 4.64 9.97
N ARG A 110 13.14 3.97 11.12
CA ARG A 110 13.79 2.65 11.26
C ARG A 110 12.75 1.59 11.53
N VAL A 111 12.70 0.57 10.69
CA VAL A 111 11.73 -0.52 10.79
C VAL A 111 12.47 -1.84 10.79
N ARG A 112 12.12 -2.70 11.76
CA ARG A 112 12.73 -4.02 11.95
C ARG A 112 11.84 -5.09 11.34
N LEU A 113 12.40 -5.88 10.43
CA LEU A 113 11.70 -6.96 9.74
C LEU A 113 12.36 -8.29 10.11
N PRO A 114 11.68 -9.20 10.83
CA PRO A 114 12.26 -10.49 11.19
C PRO A 114 12.41 -11.39 9.96
N VAL A 115 13.54 -12.10 9.89
CA VAL A 115 13.78 -13.16 8.92
C VAL A 115 13.52 -14.50 9.61
N PRO A 116 12.66 -15.39 9.07
CA PRO A 116 12.47 -16.71 9.66
C PRO A 116 13.78 -17.50 9.79
N GLU A 117 13.93 -18.29 10.86
CA GLU A 117 15.09 -19.19 11.03
C GLU A 117 15.19 -20.21 9.90
N ALA A 118 14.04 -20.69 9.43
CA ALA A 118 13.95 -21.65 8.34
C ALA A 118 14.06 -21.01 6.94
N PHE A 119 14.55 -19.77 6.82
CA PHE A 119 14.78 -19.12 5.52
C PHE A 119 16.12 -19.58 4.94
N PHE A 120 16.13 -20.02 3.68
CA PHE A 120 17.27 -20.72 3.05
C PHE A 120 17.62 -20.16 1.66
N GLU A 121 16.95 -19.08 1.25
CA GLU A 121 17.18 -18.43 -0.04
C GLU A 121 18.20 -17.31 0.14
N ASP A 122 19.00 -17.03 -0.89
CA ASP A 122 20.19 -16.19 -0.74
C ASP A 122 19.91 -14.68 -0.77
N GLU A 123 18.70 -14.26 -1.13
CA GLU A 123 18.35 -12.85 -1.29
C GLU A 123 16.90 -12.55 -0.90
N LEU A 124 16.72 -11.39 -0.29
CA LEU A 124 15.43 -10.77 0.02
C LEU A 124 15.36 -9.36 -0.54
N VAL A 125 14.16 -8.93 -0.89
CA VAL A 125 13.85 -7.55 -1.27
C VAL A 125 13.18 -6.87 -0.09
N VAL A 126 13.73 -5.73 0.33
CA VAL A 126 13.13 -4.82 1.30
C VAL A 126 12.41 -3.73 0.54
N MET A 127 11.10 -3.60 0.76
CA MET A 127 10.25 -2.61 0.10
C MET A 127 9.62 -1.69 1.14
N ALA A 128 9.55 -0.40 0.85
CA ALA A 128 8.84 0.59 1.66
C ALA A 128 7.97 1.46 0.76
N GLY A 129 6.73 1.75 1.14
CA GLY A 129 5.83 2.51 0.26
C GLY A 129 4.43 2.73 0.83
N SER A 130 3.63 3.48 0.08
CA SER A 130 2.23 3.75 0.42
C SER A 130 1.33 2.53 0.21
N PRO A 131 0.11 2.52 0.79
CA PRO A 131 -0.87 1.45 0.55
C PRO A 131 -1.21 1.30 -0.93
N LEU A 132 -1.40 2.42 -1.64
CA LEU A 132 -1.67 2.42 -3.07
C LEU A 132 -0.50 1.79 -3.88
N ALA A 133 0.75 2.06 -3.51
CA ALA A 133 1.91 1.46 -4.17
C ALA A 133 1.90 -0.07 -4.03
N PHE A 134 1.63 -0.58 -2.83
CA PHE A 134 1.54 -2.02 -2.59
C PHE A 134 0.28 -2.65 -3.17
N TYR A 135 -0.84 -1.95 -3.20
CA TYR A 135 -2.06 -2.42 -3.86
C TYR A 135 -1.82 -2.65 -5.35
N ASN A 136 -1.21 -1.68 -6.04
CA ASN A 136 -0.88 -1.81 -7.45
C ASN A 136 0.08 -2.98 -7.71
N TRP A 137 1.15 -3.07 -6.91
CA TRP A 137 2.12 -4.15 -7.02
C TRP A 137 1.51 -5.53 -6.73
N ASP A 138 0.65 -5.64 -5.71
CA ASP A 138 -0.06 -6.87 -5.36
C ASP A 138 -1.08 -7.25 -6.46
N ARG A 139 -1.77 -6.27 -7.07
CA ARG A 139 -2.73 -6.51 -8.14
C ARG A 139 -2.06 -7.00 -9.43
N GLU A 140 -0.85 -6.53 -9.73
CA GLU A 140 -0.08 -7.01 -10.89
C GLU A 140 0.35 -8.47 -10.72
N ARG A 141 0.90 -8.84 -9.55
CA ARG A 141 1.43 -10.19 -9.30
C ARG A 141 0.36 -11.22 -8.91
N ALA A 142 -0.71 -10.78 -8.26
CA ALA A 142 -1.78 -11.64 -7.74
C ALA A 142 -3.14 -10.98 -7.97
N PRO A 143 -3.62 -10.89 -9.23
CA PRO A 143 -4.84 -10.16 -9.57
C PRO A 143 -6.06 -10.61 -8.75
N GLY A 144 -6.15 -11.91 -8.43
CA GLY A 144 -7.24 -12.46 -7.63
C GLY A 144 -7.25 -12.07 -6.15
N LYS A 145 -6.18 -11.47 -5.61
CA LYS A 145 -6.07 -11.10 -4.19
C LYS A 145 -7.13 -10.08 -3.76
N TYR A 146 -7.48 -9.14 -4.64
CA TYR A 146 -8.43 -8.07 -4.36
C TYR A 146 -9.78 -8.24 -5.08
N VAL A 147 -10.03 -9.42 -5.64
CA VAL A 147 -11.33 -9.73 -6.24
C VAL A 147 -12.24 -10.26 -5.12
N PRO A 148 -13.32 -9.53 -4.75
CA PRO A 148 -14.24 -10.00 -3.73
C PRO A 148 -14.94 -11.29 -4.21
N ARG A 149 -15.21 -12.20 -3.28
CA ARG A 149 -15.82 -13.52 -3.57
C ARG A 149 -17.21 -13.68 -2.94
N SER A 150 -17.52 -12.81 -2.00
CA SER A 150 -18.79 -12.67 -1.32
C SER A 150 -18.90 -11.21 -0.86
N PHE A 151 -20.08 -10.81 -0.41
CA PHE A 151 -20.26 -9.51 0.20
C PHE A 151 -19.41 -9.34 1.46
N ASP A 152 -19.32 -10.38 2.29
CA ASP A 152 -18.50 -10.36 3.50
C ASP A 152 -17.02 -10.14 3.15
N HIS A 153 -16.50 -10.84 2.14
CA HIS A 153 -15.14 -10.63 1.66
C HIS A 153 -14.94 -9.21 1.09
N LEU A 154 -15.95 -8.62 0.44
CA LEU A 154 -15.89 -7.23 0.00
C LEU A 154 -15.78 -6.27 1.20
N LEU A 155 -16.61 -6.45 2.23
CA LEU A 155 -16.57 -5.60 3.42
C LEU A 155 -15.22 -5.74 4.14
N GLU A 156 -14.67 -6.95 4.23
CA GLU A 156 -13.33 -7.19 4.76
C GLU A 156 -12.27 -6.45 3.94
N LEU A 157 -12.28 -6.57 2.61
CA LEU A 157 -11.31 -5.87 1.74
C LEU A 157 -11.38 -4.34 1.89
N LEU A 158 -12.58 -3.78 2.03
CA LEU A 158 -12.77 -2.35 2.22
C LEU A 158 -12.36 -1.90 3.63
N ALA A 159 -12.67 -2.69 4.66
CA ALA A 159 -12.30 -2.38 6.04
C ALA A 159 -10.77 -2.49 6.25
N ASP A 160 -10.14 -3.52 5.70
CA ASP A 160 -8.73 -3.84 5.92
C ASP A 160 -7.77 -3.07 5.01
N TYR A 161 -8.28 -2.34 4.01
CA TYR A 161 -7.45 -1.48 3.17
C TYR A 161 -6.70 -0.46 4.05
N PRO A 162 -5.36 -0.45 4.08
CA PRO A 162 -4.65 0.45 4.98
C PRO A 162 -4.96 1.92 4.64
N SER A 163 -5.15 2.76 5.67
CA SER A 163 -5.23 4.22 5.47
C SER A 163 -3.97 4.71 4.77
N ASP A 164 -4.12 5.71 3.88
CA ASP A 164 -3.00 6.34 3.17
C ASP A 164 -1.98 7.01 4.10
N GLU A 165 -2.29 7.15 5.39
CA GLU A 165 -1.33 7.58 6.42
C GLU A 165 -0.33 6.50 6.85
N MET A 166 -0.46 5.29 6.31
CA MET A 166 0.38 4.15 6.65
C MET A 166 1.58 4.03 5.72
N LEU A 167 2.77 4.04 6.28
CA LEU A 167 3.96 3.51 5.61
C LEU A 167 3.97 1.99 5.77
N ILE A 168 3.90 1.27 4.66
CA ILE A 168 4.04 -0.18 4.65
C ILE A 168 5.50 -0.52 4.36
N VAL A 169 6.09 -1.41 5.15
CA VAL A 169 7.43 -1.95 4.92
C VAL A 169 7.34 -3.47 4.85
N ARG A 170 7.80 -4.05 3.74
CA ARG A 170 7.75 -5.50 3.49
C ARG A 170 9.14 -6.05 3.28
N LEU A 171 9.37 -7.23 3.84
CA LEU A 171 10.40 -8.15 3.41
C LEU A 171 9.76 -9.16 2.46
N PHE A 172 10.33 -9.31 1.28
CA PHE A 172 9.79 -10.15 0.23
C PHE A 172 10.85 -11.10 -0.31
N GLY A 173 10.49 -12.36 -0.47
CA GLY A 173 11.38 -13.42 -0.93
C GLY A 173 10.66 -14.38 -1.88
N PRO A 174 11.37 -15.32 -2.51
CA PRO A 174 10.74 -16.29 -3.40
C PRO A 174 9.77 -17.22 -2.63
N ALA A 175 8.67 -17.60 -3.26
CA ALA A 175 7.75 -18.61 -2.76
C ALA A 175 8.19 -19.98 -3.28
N ARG A 176 8.40 -20.95 -2.39
CA ARG A 176 8.69 -22.33 -2.80
C ARG A 176 7.56 -22.88 -3.68
N GLY A 177 7.88 -23.38 -4.87
CA GLY A 177 6.96 -24.17 -5.71
C GLY A 177 6.66 -23.65 -7.13
N ALA A 178 7.19 -22.49 -7.54
CA ALA A 178 6.97 -21.95 -8.88
C ALA A 178 8.14 -22.21 -9.85
N VAL A 179 8.46 -23.49 -10.06
CA VAL A 179 9.11 -23.94 -11.29
C VAL A 179 8.17 -24.94 -11.93
N HIS A 180 7.25 -24.47 -12.79
CA HIS A 180 6.70 -25.32 -13.85
C HIS A 180 6.01 -24.52 -14.97
N ARG A 181 6.59 -24.60 -16.18
CA ARG A 181 5.99 -24.42 -17.51
C ARG A 181 5.70 -22.99 -18.03
N ASP A 182 6.61 -22.54 -18.90
CA ASP A 182 6.33 -21.93 -20.22
C ASP A 182 5.32 -20.77 -20.33
N ARG A 183 5.18 -19.92 -19.30
CA ARG A 183 4.56 -18.60 -19.50
C ARG A 183 5.35 -17.50 -18.80
N GLU A 184 6.10 -16.75 -19.61
CA GLU A 184 6.57 -15.41 -19.26
C GLU A 184 5.34 -14.51 -19.03
N LEU A 185 5.05 -14.21 -17.76
CA LEU A 185 4.17 -13.10 -17.40
C LEU A 185 5.06 -11.87 -17.23
N SER A 186 5.10 -11.04 -18.27
CA SER A 186 5.66 -9.69 -18.23
C SER A 186 4.96 -8.88 -17.15
N ALA A 187 5.72 -8.25 -16.25
CA ALA A 187 5.34 -6.95 -15.70
C ALA A 187 6.53 -6.21 -15.07
N LEU A 188 6.72 -4.98 -15.54
CA LEU A 188 6.94 -3.69 -14.84
C LEU A 188 7.04 -2.62 -15.96
N PRO A 189 6.70 -1.32 -15.80
CA PRO A 189 6.52 -0.50 -14.58
C PRO A 189 5.34 0.53 -14.71
N LEU A 190 5.37 1.76 -14.18
CA LEU A 190 5.74 2.84 -15.13
C LEU A 190 6.59 4.06 -14.68
N SER A 191 6.65 4.59 -13.45
CA SER A 191 7.39 5.89 -13.30
C SER A 191 8.28 6.14 -12.09
N LYS A 192 8.42 5.22 -11.13
CA LYS A 192 9.56 5.21 -10.18
C LYS A 192 10.18 3.83 -9.91
N TRP A 193 9.47 2.76 -10.28
CA TRP A 193 10.07 1.44 -10.55
C TRP A 193 10.92 1.41 -11.83
N GLY A 194 10.83 2.44 -12.69
CA GLY A 194 11.41 2.46 -14.04
C GLY A 194 12.94 2.49 -14.16
N ALA A 195 13.70 2.46 -13.06
CA ALA A 195 15.17 2.37 -13.08
C ALA A 195 15.70 0.94 -12.84
N MET A 196 14.83 -0.07 -12.90
CA MET A 196 15.17 -1.47 -12.61
C MET A 196 15.80 -2.24 -13.79
N THR A 197 16.63 -1.58 -14.63
CA THR A 197 17.21 -2.21 -15.83
C THR A 197 18.74 -2.26 -15.94
N GLU A 198 19.52 -1.77 -14.97
CA GLU A 198 21.00 -1.82 -15.13
C GLU A 198 21.82 -2.50 -14.04
N ALA A 199 21.22 -3.12 -13.02
CA ALA A 199 21.99 -3.81 -11.99
C ALA A 199 21.52 -5.26 -11.76
N ARG A 200 22.13 -6.15 -12.54
CA ARG A 200 22.55 -7.53 -12.17
C ARG A 200 21.46 -8.49 -11.64
N GLY A 201 20.91 -9.28 -12.57
CA GLY A 201 20.57 -10.70 -12.37
C GLY A 201 19.60 -11.06 -11.24
N GLY A 202 18.31 -10.77 -11.41
CA GLY A 202 17.28 -11.10 -10.40
C GLY A 202 15.86 -11.28 -10.94
N GLY A 203 15.70 -11.78 -12.18
CA GLY A 203 14.40 -11.86 -12.88
C GLY A 203 13.36 -12.85 -12.31
N ILE A 204 13.65 -13.57 -11.23
CA ILE A 204 12.79 -14.64 -10.69
C ILE A 204 11.86 -14.13 -9.56
N LEU A 205 12.21 -13.03 -8.89
CA LEU A 205 11.47 -12.53 -7.72
C LEU A 205 10.09 -11.94 -8.05
N ALA A 206 9.87 -11.44 -9.27
CA ALA A 206 8.71 -10.60 -9.57
C ALA A 206 7.37 -11.35 -9.78
N VAL A 207 7.39 -12.66 -10.09
CA VAL A 207 6.16 -13.40 -10.44
C VAL A 207 5.73 -14.41 -9.37
N ALA A 208 6.66 -14.90 -8.55
CA ALA A 208 6.40 -15.98 -7.60
C ALA A 208 7.03 -15.77 -6.22
N GLY A 209 7.02 -14.55 -5.70
CA GLY A 209 7.46 -14.29 -4.34
C GLY A 209 6.32 -14.23 -3.32
N MET A 210 6.69 -14.31 -2.04
CA MET A 210 5.80 -14.16 -0.89
C MET A 210 6.33 -13.10 0.07
N THR A 211 5.39 -12.42 0.74
CA THR A 211 5.72 -11.51 1.84
C THR A 211 6.20 -12.34 3.03
N VAL A 212 7.47 -12.17 3.39
CA VAL A 212 8.13 -12.86 4.51
C VAL A 212 7.81 -12.17 5.83
N ALA A 213 7.82 -10.84 5.82
CA ALA A 213 7.41 -10.00 6.94
C ALA A 213 6.79 -8.71 6.42
N GLU A 214 5.84 -8.15 7.16
CA GLU A 214 5.22 -6.85 6.89
C GLU A 214 5.11 -6.09 8.21
N VAL A 215 5.49 -4.82 8.19
CA VAL A 215 5.24 -3.87 9.27
C VAL A 215 4.53 -2.66 8.68
N ARG A 216 3.49 -2.18 9.38
CA ARG A 216 2.76 -0.96 9.04
C ARG A 216 3.06 0.09 10.09
N VAL A 217 3.48 1.28 9.65
CA VAL A 217 3.87 2.39 10.52
C VAL A 217 2.92 3.56 10.24
N PRO A 218 2.08 3.97 11.21
CA PRO A 218 1.31 5.19 11.09
C PRO A 218 2.25 6.40 11.06
N THR A 219 2.08 7.28 10.08
CA THR A 219 2.91 8.49 9.93
C THR A 219 2.17 9.78 10.30
N GLY A 220 0.83 9.73 10.35
CA GLY A 220 -0.01 10.91 10.59
C GLY A 220 -0.07 11.88 9.38
N GLU A 221 0.43 11.45 8.23
CA GLU A 221 0.45 12.20 6.98
C GLU A 221 0.26 11.26 5.80
N VAL A 222 -0.26 11.76 4.68
CA VAL A 222 -0.46 10.93 3.49
C VAL A 222 0.89 10.47 2.93
N VAL A 223 1.14 9.16 2.91
CA VAL A 223 2.36 8.56 2.37
C VAL A 223 2.24 8.41 0.87
N ALA A 224 3.23 8.88 0.13
CA ALA A 224 3.30 8.76 -1.31
C ALA A 224 4.58 8.07 -1.78
N GLY A 225 4.46 7.36 -2.90
CA GLY A 225 5.58 6.69 -3.55
C GLY A 225 5.99 5.38 -2.88
N GLY A 226 7.19 4.94 -3.23
CA GLY A 226 7.80 3.74 -2.70
C GLY A 226 9.22 3.55 -3.21
N ALA A 227 10.00 2.79 -2.46
CA ALA A 227 11.39 2.45 -2.75
C ALA A 227 11.66 1.00 -2.34
N PHE A 228 12.70 0.41 -2.91
CA PHE A 228 13.16 -0.92 -2.53
C PHE A 228 14.69 -1.00 -2.52
N THR A 229 15.21 -2.02 -1.84
CA THR A 229 16.62 -2.41 -1.84
C THR A 229 16.70 -3.92 -1.62
N THR A 230 17.87 -4.53 -1.83
CA THR A 230 18.07 -5.97 -1.59
C THR A 230 18.99 -6.20 -0.39
N VAL A 231 18.81 -7.35 0.26
CA VAL A 231 19.66 -7.82 1.34
C VAL A 231 19.99 -9.29 1.11
N ALA A 232 21.28 -9.62 1.13
CA ALA A 232 21.71 -11.00 1.00
C ALA A 232 21.43 -11.77 2.29
N VAL A 233 21.03 -13.03 2.18
CA VAL A 233 20.93 -13.92 3.33
C VAL A 233 22.18 -14.79 3.39
N LYS A 234 22.92 -14.72 4.49
CA LYS A 234 24.18 -15.43 4.69
C LYS A 234 24.20 -16.17 6.02
N PRO A 235 24.74 -17.39 6.10
CA PRO A 235 24.87 -18.13 7.36
C PRO A 235 25.66 -17.39 8.46
#